data_AF-B7AWM7-F1
#
_entry.id   AF-B7AWM7-F1
#
_cell.length_a   1.000
_cell.length_b   1.000
_cell.length_c   1.000
_cell.angle_alpha   90.00
_cell.angle_beta   90.00
_cell.angle_gamma   90.00
#
_symmetry.space_group_name_H-M   'P 1'
#
loop_
_entity.id
_entity.type
_entity.pdbx_description
1 polymer ?
#
loop_
_entity_poly.entity_id
_entity_poly.type
_entity_poly.pdbx_seq_one_letter_code
_entity_poly.pdbx_strand_id
1 'polypeptide(L)'
;MTDNGSEFKKVDELELTSDEDGFLVYRTSLFYCDPMASWQKGCIEKNHEFIRYAIPKKKSLNPYNQDDITLLMNHINSIKRPGLGNKCPYELIEEDDEDFHELMRLLKMHLIPPDEVHLMPDLFIEK
;
A
#
# COMPACT_ATOMS: atom_id res chain seq x y z
N MET A 1 10.67 -5.52 2.81
CA MET A 1 10.84 -6.89 2.28
C MET A 1 10.47 -6.90 0.80
N THR A 2 11.40 -7.23 -0.07
CA THR A 2 11.27 -7.19 -1.54
C THR A 2 11.71 -8.52 -2.15
N ASP A 3 11.49 -8.71 -3.44
CA ASP A 3 12.18 -9.77 -4.18
C ASP A 3 13.50 -9.26 -4.79
N ASN A 4 14.22 -10.17 -5.44
CA ASN A 4 15.48 -9.90 -6.13
C ASN A 4 15.26 -9.28 -7.53
N GLY A 5 14.13 -8.61 -7.77
CA GLY A 5 13.84 -7.87 -8.99
C GLY A 5 14.91 -6.79 -9.26
N SER A 6 15.13 -6.48 -10.53
CA SER A 6 16.10 -5.46 -10.96
C SER A 6 15.82 -4.08 -10.40
N GLU A 7 14.54 -3.78 -10.17
CA GLU A 7 13.97 -2.54 -9.68
C GLU A 7 14.45 -2.22 -8.26
N PHE A 8 14.80 -3.25 -7.48
CA PHE A 8 15.25 -3.13 -6.10
C PHE A 8 16.77 -3.19 -5.96
N LYS A 9 17.56 -3.31 -7.04
CA LYS A 9 19.01 -3.52 -6.95
C LYS A 9 19.81 -2.31 -6.50
N LYS A 10 19.24 -1.11 -6.63
CA LYS A 10 19.89 0.13 -6.25
C LYS A 10 19.60 0.45 -4.78
N VAL A 11 20.22 -0.32 -3.88
CA VAL A 11 19.94 -0.29 -2.44
C VAL A 11 20.16 1.09 -1.85
N ASP A 12 21.30 1.71 -2.15
CA ASP A 12 21.67 3.02 -1.62
C ASP A 12 20.64 4.11 -1.98
N GLU A 13 20.12 4.11 -3.21
CA GLU A 13 19.09 5.06 -3.66
C GLU A 13 17.74 4.88 -2.94
N LEU A 14 17.49 3.70 -2.36
CA LEU A 14 16.23 3.38 -1.68
C LEU A 14 16.33 3.55 -0.16
N GLU A 15 17.48 3.21 0.42
CA GLU A 15 17.73 3.26 1.86
C GLU A 15 18.17 4.64 2.35
N LEU A 16 18.85 5.43 1.51
CA LEU A 16 19.43 6.72 1.92
C LEU A 16 18.61 7.90 1.40
N THR A 17 18.62 8.99 2.17
CA THR A 17 18.11 10.29 1.76
C THR A 17 19.03 11.39 2.29
N SER A 18 19.01 12.57 1.67
CA SER A 18 19.76 13.72 2.16
C SER A 18 19.00 14.40 3.29
N ASP A 19 19.69 14.73 4.38
CA ASP A 19 19.17 15.61 5.42
C ASP A 19 19.24 17.09 4.99
N GLU A 20 18.83 17.99 5.88
CA GLU A 20 18.81 19.44 5.64
C GLU A 20 20.20 20.02 5.34
N ASP A 21 21.25 19.39 5.87
CA ASP A 21 22.65 19.79 5.70
C ASP A 21 23.32 19.10 4.48
N GLY A 22 22.59 18.21 3.80
CA GLY A 22 23.05 17.48 2.62
C GLY A 22 23.81 16.18 2.91
N PHE A 23 23.86 15.72 4.17
CA PHE A 23 24.45 14.42 4.53
C PHE A 23 23.48 13.28 4.25
N LEU A 24 24.03 12.13 3.85
CA LEU A 24 23.23 10.93 3.61
C LEU A 24 22.88 10.25 4.94
N VAL A 25 21.59 10.06 5.17
CA VAL A 25 21.03 9.38 6.33
C VAL A 25 20.14 8.23 5.90
N TYR A 26 20.08 7.17 6.71
CA TYR A 26 19.20 6.03 6.47
C TYR A 26 17.76 6.39 6.78
N ARG A 27 16.87 6.27 5.78
CA ARG A 27 15.41 6.44 5.95
C ARG A 27 14.67 5.11 6.11
N THR A 28 15.25 4.02 5.60
CA THR A 28 14.65 2.67 5.65
C THR A 28 15.73 1.62 5.46
N SER A 29 15.38 0.35 5.72
CA SER A 29 16.24 -0.81 5.46
C SER A 29 15.54 -1.78 4.52
N LEU A 30 16.25 -2.21 3.49
CA LEU A 30 15.77 -3.09 2.45
C LEU A 30 16.13 -4.54 2.81
N PHE A 31 15.15 -5.41 2.74
CA PHE A 31 15.29 -6.84 3.05
C PHE A 31 14.84 -7.65 1.85
N TYR A 32 15.64 -8.61 1.43
CA TYR A 32 15.34 -9.49 0.30
C TYR A 32 14.88 -10.86 0.77
N CYS A 33 14.01 -11.48 -0.02
CA CYS A 33 13.66 -12.88 0.17
C CYS A 33 14.83 -13.78 -0.27
N ASP A 34 14.94 -14.94 0.39
CA ASP A 34 15.91 -15.95 0.02
C ASP A 34 15.66 -16.43 -1.43
N PRO A 35 16.72 -16.82 -2.17
CA PRO A 35 16.56 -17.38 -3.50
C PRO A 35 15.57 -18.55 -3.50
N MET A 36 14.61 -18.51 -4.42
CA MET A 36 13.54 -19.51 -4.57
C MET A 36 12.54 -19.60 -3.40
N ALA A 37 12.57 -18.67 -2.43
CA ALA A 37 11.67 -18.64 -1.28
C ALA A 37 10.44 -17.75 -1.48
N SER A 38 9.66 -17.99 -2.54
CA SER A 38 8.48 -17.16 -2.87
C SER A 38 7.42 -17.11 -1.76
N TRP A 39 7.37 -18.13 -0.89
CA TRP A 39 6.44 -18.21 0.24
C TRP A 39 6.68 -17.12 1.30
N GLN A 40 7.88 -16.56 1.42
CA GLN A 40 8.18 -15.47 2.36
C GLN A 40 7.32 -14.22 2.09
N LYS A 41 6.82 -14.06 0.86
CA LYS A 41 5.92 -12.96 0.46
C LYS A 41 4.44 -13.35 0.36
N GLY A 42 4.03 -14.48 0.92
CA GLY A 42 2.66 -14.99 0.75
C GLY A 42 1.56 -13.99 1.12
N CYS A 43 1.79 -13.16 2.14
CA CYS A 43 0.83 -12.12 2.55
C CYS A 43 0.73 -10.97 1.54
N ILE A 44 1.84 -10.61 0.87
CA ILE A 44 1.87 -9.55 -0.14
C ILE A 44 1.05 -9.96 -1.37
N GLU A 45 1.18 -11.21 -1.83
CA GLU A 45 0.40 -11.70 -2.97
C GLU A 45 -1.11 -11.73 -2.71
N LYS A 46 -1.52 -12.02 -1.46
CA LYS A 46 -2.94 -11.89 -1.06
C LYS A 46 -3.41 -10.43 -1.11
N ASN A 47 -2.58 -9.50 -0.64
CA ASN A 47 -2.92 -8.07 -0.71
C ASN A 47 -3.02 -7.59 -2.17
N HIS A 48 -2.18 -8.09 -3.08
CA HIS A 48 -2.26 -7.78 -4.51
C HIS A 48 -3.57 -8.26 -5.15
N GLU A 49 -4.25 -9.25 -4.58
CA GLU A 49 -5.54 -9.71 -5.09
C GLU A 49 -6.61 -8.62 -5.04
N PHE A 50 -6.64 -7.82 -3.96
CA PHE A 50 -7.59 -6.71 -3.82
C PHE A 50 -7.40 -5.65 -4.91
N ILE A 51 -6.16 -5.32 -5.25
CA ILE A 51 -5.85 -4.42 -6.38
C ILE A 51 -6.39 -5.02 -7.68
N ARG A 52 -6.28 -6.34 -7.86
CA ARG A 52 -6.71 -7.04 -9.08
C ARG A 52 -8.22 -7.11 -9.25
N TYR A 53 -9.01 -6.94 -8.19
CA TYR A 53 -10.46 -6.83 -8.30
C TYR A 53 -10.88 -5.56 -9.04
N ALA A 54 -10.23 -4.43 -8.74
CA ALA A 54 -10.49 -3.16 -9.41
C ALA A 54 -9.67 -2.99 -10.71
N ILE A 55 -8.45 -3.50 -10.76
CA ILE A 55 -7.55 -3.39 -11.92
C ILE A 55 -7.14 -4.79 -12.39
N PRO A 56 -7.90 -5.40 -13.31
CA PRO A 56 -7.62 -6.75 -13.79
C PRO A 56 -6.22 -6.88 -14.41
N LYS A 57 -5.65 -8.09 -14.31
CA LYS A 57 -4.36 -8.41 -14.95
C LYS A 57 -4.39 -8.04 -16.45
N LYS A 58 -3.22 -7.65 -16.96
CA LYS A 58 -2.99 -7.20 -18.36
C LYS A 58 -3.61 -5.85 -18.72
N LYS A 59 -4.20 -5.11 -17.75
CA LYS A 59 -4.53 -3.69 -17.92
C LYS A 59 -3.30 -2.84 -17.62
N SER A 60 -3.14 -1.76 -18.39
CA SER A 60 -2.10 -0.77 -18.13
C SER A 60 -2.47 0.07 -16.92
N LEU A 61 -1.46 0.45 -16.12
CA LEU A 61 -1.64 1.39 -15.01
C LEU A 61 -1.52 2.86 -15.46
N ASN A 62 -1.06 3.12 -16.69
CA ASN A 62 -0.86 4.47 -17.20
C ASN A 62 -2.11 5.39 -17.16
N PRO A 63 -3.35 4.89 -17.29
CA PRO A 63 -4.53 5.76 -17.22
C PRO A 63 -4.83 6.30 -15.82
N TYR A 64 -4.31 5.68 -14.76
CA TYR A 64 -4.63 6.04 -13.38
C TYR A 64 -3.66 7.10 -12.87
N ASN A 65 -4.22 8.11 -12.20
CA ASN A 65 -3.46 9.14 -11.52
C ASN A 65 -3.32 8.83 -10.02
N GLN A 66 -2.63 9.70 -9.27
CA GLN A 66 -2.43 9.52 -7.84
C GLN A 66 -3.74 9.50 -7.05
N ASP A 67 -4.74 10.31 -7.42
CA ASP A 67 -6.02 10.36 -6.73
C ASP A 67 -6.83 9.07 -6.98
N ASP A 68 -6.79 8.49 -8.19
CA ASP A 68 -7.39 7.19 -8.50
C ASP A 68 -6.78 6.07 -7.63
N ILE A 69 -5.46 6.03 -7.55
CA ILE A 69 -4.76 5.02 -6.74
C ILE A 69 -5.04 5.24 -5.25
N THR A 70 -5.11 6.49 -4.80
CA THR A 70 -5.47 6.82 -3.42
C THR A 70 -6.89 6.37 -3.09
N LEU A 71 -7.85 6.61 -3.98
CA LEU A 71 -9.23 6.12 -3.88
C LEU A 71 -9.25 4.59 -3.74
N LEU A 72 -8.57 3.88 -4.64
CA LEU A 72 -8.47 2.42 -4.58
C LEU A 72 -7.90 1.95 -3.23
N MET A 73 -6.82 2.55 -2.76
CA MET A 73 -6.20 2.16 -1.49
C MET A 73 -7.11 2.41 -0.29
N ASN A 74 -7.88 3.50 -0.29
CA ASN A 74 -8.87 3.77 0.76
C ASN A 74 -9.96 2.69 0.79
N HIS A 75 -10.45 2.25 -0.36
CA HIS A 75 -11.39 1.12 -0.42
C HIS A 75 -10.76 -0.19 0.09
N ILE A 76 -9.54 -0.52 -0.33
CA ILE A 76 -8.84 -1.74 0.11
C ILE A 76 -8.59 -1.76 1.63
N ASN A 77 -8.18 -0.62 2.19
CA ASN A 77 -7.84 -0.49 3.61
C ASN A 77 -9.05 -0.27 4.52
N SER A 78 -10.24 -0.10 3.93
CA SER A 78 -11.52 -0.07 4.66
C SER A 78 -12.23 -1.42 4.69
N ILE A 79 -11.67 -2.45 4.03
CA ILE A 79 -12.23 -3.82 4.08
C ILE A 79 -11.91 -4.49 5.40
N LYS A 80 -12.97 -4.99 6.05
CA LYS A 80 -12.87 -5.84 7.24
C LYS A 80 -12.28 -7.20 6.88
N ARG A 81 -11.29 -7.64 7.66
CA ARG A 81 -10.56 -8.90 7.40
C ARG A 81 -10.78 -9.86 8.56
N PRO A 82 -11.19 -11.12 8.31
CA PRO A 82 -11.30 -12.13 9.37
C PRO A 82 -10.00 -12.33 10.16
N GLY A 83 -8.86 -12.25 9.47
CA GLY A 83 -7.53 -12.35 10.11
C GLY A 83 -7.17 -11.18 11.03
N LEU A 84 -7.93 -10.09 11.01
CA LEU A 84 -7.76 -8.91 11.87
C LEU A 84 -8.90 -8.81 12.91
N GLY A 85 -9.59 -9.93 13.21
CA GLY A 85 -10.73 -9.91 14.13
C GLY A 85 -11.94 -9.14 13.60
N ASN A 86 -12.17 -9.20 12.28
CA ASN A 86 -13.22 -8.45 11.57
C ASN A 86 -13.09 -6.92 11.66
N LYS A 87 -11.88 -6.42 11.92
CA LYS A 87 -11.53 -5.02 11.72
C LYS A 87 -10.88 -4.82 10.35
N CYS A 88 -10.96 -3.61 9.83
CA CYS A 88 -10.15 -3.18 8.67
C CYS A 88 -8.81 -2.60 9.14
N PRO A 89 -7.80 -2.51 8.24
CA PRO A 89 -6.51 -1.88 8.57
C PRO A 89 -6.61 -0.51 9.24
N TYR A 90 -7.52 0.38 8.81
CA TYR A 90 -7.68 1.69 9.43
C TYR A 90 -8.31 1.63 10.84
N GLU A 91 -9.11 0.61 11.15
CA GLU A 91 -9.67 0.39 12.50
C GLU A 91 -8.63 -0.21 13.48
N LEU A 92 -7.42 -0.52 13.04
CA LEU A 92 -6.33 -1.03 13.90
C LEU A 92 -5.39 0.06 14.40
N ILE A 93 -5.50 1.27 13.86
CA ILE A 93 -4.68 2.40 14.28
C ILE A 93 -5.15 2.82 15.67
N GLU A 94 -4.19 3.01 16.58
CA GLU A 94 -4.48 3.44 17.95
C GLU A 94 -4.96 4.91 17.95
N GLU A 95 -5.89 5.25 18.84
CA GLU A 95 -6.47 6.59 18.88
C GLU A 95 -5.43 7.66 19.27
N ASP A 96 -4.41 7.27 20.01
CA ASP A 96 -3.31 8.11 20.50
C ASP A 96 -2.06 8.13 19.59
N ASP A 97 -2.09 7.45 18.44
CA ASP A 97 -1.01 7.51 17.44
C ASP A 97 -1.11 8.78 16.57
N GLU A 98 -0.76 9.92 17.17
CA GLU A 98 -0.84 11.25 16.52
C GLU A 98 -0.08 11.32 15.20
N ASP A 99 1.10 10.67 15.12
CA ASP A 99 1.94 10.65 13.93
C ASP A 99 1.24 9.92 12.77
N PHE A 100 0.58 8.80 13.04
CA PHE A 100 -0.15 8.07 12.02
C PHE A 100 -1.40 8.82 11.57
N HIS A 101 -2.12 9.48 12.47
CA HIS A 101 -3.28 10.31 12.11
C HIS A 101 -2.86 11.50 11.23
N GLU A 102 -1.73 12.14 11.52
CA GLU A 102 -1.19 13.21 10.68
C GLU A 102 -0.75 12.67 9.30
N LEU A 103 -0.13 11.49 9.26
CA LEU A 103 0.19 10.79 8.01
C LEU A 103 -1.08 10.53 7.17
N MET A 104 -2.15 10.02 7.81
CA MET A 104 -3.41 9.77 7.12
C MET A 104 -3.98 11.05 6.52
N ARG A 105 -3.94 12.15 7.27
CA ARG A 105 -4.39 13.47 6.81
C ARG A 105 -3.58 13.94 5.60
N LEU A 106 -2.25 13.85 5.66
CA LEU A 106 -1.34 14.31 4.59
C LEU A 106 -1.46 13.47 3.32
N LEU A 107 -1.64 12.15 3.46
CA LEU A 107 -1.72 11.21 2.34
C LEU A 107 -3.16 10.97 1.85
N LYS A 108 -4.13 11.74 2.33
CA LYS A 108 -5.56 11.61 2.00
C LYS A 108 -6.12 10.20 2.27
N MET A 109 -5.59 9.53 3.29
CA MET A 109 -6.03 8.22 3.73
C MET A 109 -7.24 8.38 4.63
N HIS A 110 -8.35 7.72 4.31
CA HIS A 110 -9.57 7.82 5.12
C HIS A 110 -10.38 6.52 5.09
N LEU A 111 -11.07 6.28 6.20
CA LEU A 111 -11.97 5.15 6.34
C LEU A 111 -13.24 5.40 5.50
N ILE A 112 -13.56 4.42 4.65
CA ILE A 112 -14.80 4.38 3.87
C ILE A 112 -15.83 3.55 4.65
N PRO A 113 -17.07 4.03 4.80
CA PRO A 113 -18.14 3.25 5.44
C PRO A 113 -18.28 1.86 4.81
N PRO A 114 -18.49 0.79 5.59
CA PRO A 114 -18.55 -0.57 5.06
C PRO A 114 -19.53 -0.77 3.90
N ASP A 115 -20.65 -0.05 3.91
CA ASP A 115 -21.70 -0.11 2.87
C ASP A 115 -21.30 0.61 1.57
N GLU A 116 -20.27 1.45 1.61
CA GLU A 116 -19.74 2.22 0.47
C GLU A 116 -18.46 1.62 -0.10
N VAL A 117 -17.89 0.61 0.56
CA VAL A 117 -16.68 -0.06 0.07
C VAL A 117 -16.99 -0.78 -1.24
N HIS A 118 -16.29 -0.38 -2.31
CA HIS A 118 -16.49 -0.91 -3.65
C HIS A 118 -15.13 -1.27 -4.27
N LEU A 119 -14.92 -2.55 -4.60
CA LEU A 119 -13.70 -3.04 -5.26
C LEU A 119 -14.06 -3.81 -6.53
N MET A 120 -14.55 -3.08 -7.52
CA MET A 120 -14.87 -3.62 -8.84
C MET A 120 -14.27 -2.73 -9.93
N PRO A 121 -14.15 -3.23 -11.17
CA PRO A 121 -13.49 -2.47 -12.25
C PRO A 121 -14.13 -1.12 -12.60
N ASP A 122 -15.39 -0.93 -12.23
CA ASP A 122 -16.15 0.31 -12.40
C ASP A 122 -15.90 1.34 -11.28
N LEU A 123 -15.00 1.06 -10.32
CA LEU A 123 -14.63 1.99 -9.26
C LEU A 123 -14.19 3.37 -9.78
N PHE A 124 -13.56 3.41 -10.95
CA PHE A 124 -13.03 4.63 -11.56
C PHE A 124 -13.99 5.28 -12.56
N ILE A 125 -15.20 4.74 -12.71
CA ILE A 125 -16.22 5.30 -13.60
C ILE A 125 -17.03 6.27 -12.75
N GLU A 126 -16.92 7.57 -13.02
CA GLU A 126 -17.79 8.58 -12.40
C GLU A 126 -19.27 8.17 -12.57
N LYS A 127 -20.03 8.21 -11.48
CA LYS A 127 -21.48 7.94 -11.47
C LYS A 127 -22.27 9.12 -12.02
#